data_AF-A0A0F3MT74-F1
#
_entry.id   AF-A0A0F3MT74-F1
#
_cell.length_a   1.000
_cell.length_b   1.000
_cell.length_c   1.000
_cell.angle_alpha   90.00
_cell.angle_beta   90.00
_cell.angle_gamma   90.00
#
_symmetry.space_group_name_H-M   'P 1'
#
loop_
_entity.id
_entity.type
_entity.pdbx_description
1 polymer ?
#
loop_
_entity_poly.entity_id
_entity_poly.type
_entity_poly.pdbx_seq_one_letter_code
_entity_poly.pdbx_strand_id
1 'polypeptide(L)' 'MSALTVRLPDDLAEEVAKRAKKLHISRSQYIRRSIETMNKSLYEQERKEKLFAISMRTRKESMKINSEFSNIEHDPKN' A
#
# COMPACT_ATOMS: atom_id res chain seq x y z
N MET A 1 15.29 -19.22 12.25
CA MET A 1 15.70 -17.91 11.67
C MET A 1 16.58 -18.20 10.47
N SER A 2 16.30 -17.60 9.31
CA SER A 2 17.19 -17.67 8.14
C SER A 2 18.14 -16.45 8.17
N ALA A 3 19.41 -16.67 7.82
CA ALA A 3 20.40 -15.60 7.72
C ALA A 3 20.54 -15.16 6.26
N LEU A 4 20.51 -13.86 6.02
CA LEU A 4 20.70 -13.26 4.71
C LEU A 4 21.94 -12.36 4.77
N THR A 5 22.87 -12.56 3.84
CA THR A 5 23.98 -11.62 3.63
C THR A 5 23.57 -10.65 2.53
N VAL A 6 23.64 -9.35 2.80
CA VAL A 6 23.31 -8.29 1.85
C VAL A 6 24.51 -7.38 1.70
N ARG A 7 24.92 -7.11 0.46
CA ARG A 7 25.88 -6.04 0.16
C ARG A 7 25.12 -4.73 0.00
N LEU A 8 25.57 -3.72 0.72
CA LEU A 8 25.01 -2.38 0.66
C LEU A 8 26.11 -1.43 0.16
N PRO A 9 25.75 -0.35 -0.55
CA PRO A 9 26.62 0.78 -0.76
C PRO A 9 27.20 1.29 0.57
N ASP A 10 28.45 1.76 0.56
CA ASP A 10 29.17 2.14 1.79
C ASP A 10 28.49 3.27 2.54
N ASP A 11 28.00 4.28 1.80
CA ASP A 11 27.21 5.40 2.34
C ASP A 11 25.94 4.93 3.07
N LEU A 12 25.24 3.95 2.49
CA LEU A 12 24.05 3.38 3.10
C LEU A 12 24.38 2.54 4.34
N ALA A 13 25.50 1.80 4.31
CA ALA A 13 25.96 1.01 5.45
C ALA A 13 26.38 1.91 6.63
N GLU A 14 27.02 3.05 6.35
CA GLU A 14 27.35 4.07 7.35
C GLU A 14 26.09 4.70 7.95
N GLU A 15 25.10 5.04 7.13
CA GLU A 15 23.85 5.62 7.62
C GLU A 15 23.06 4.62 8.48
N VAL A 16 23.04 3.34 8.11
CA VAL A 16 22.50 2.25 8.94
C VAL A 16 23.21 2.21 10.28
N ALA A 17 24.54 2.27 10.32
CA ALA A 17 25.30 2.25 11.55
C ALA A 17 24.99 3.47 12.44
N LYS A 18 24.93 4.67 11.84
CA LYS A 18 24.61 5.93 12.54
C LYS A 18 23.22 5.90 13.16
N ARG A 19 22.21 5.43 12.42
CA ARG A 19 20.82 5.36 12.90
C ARG A 19 20.62 4.26 13.93
N ALA A 20 21.24 3.09 13.73
CA ALA A 20 21.23 2.02 14.73
C ALA A 20 21.84 2.49 16.06
N LYS A 21 22.97 3.22 15.99
CA LYS A 21 23.61 3.83 17.16
C LYS A 21 22.69 4.84 17.85
N LYS A 22 22.05 5.73 17.09
CA LYS A 22 21.09 6.73 17.62
C LYS A 22 19.89 6.07 18.32
N LEU A 23 19.47 4.91 17.85
CA LEU A 23 18.34 4.15 18.42
C LEU A 23 18.77 3.14 19.49
N HIS A 24 20.06 3.06 19.82
CA HIS A 24 20.63 2.09 20.77
C HIS A 24 20.27 0.62 20.45
N ILE A 25 20.24 0.28 19.16
CA ILE A 25 19.96 -1.08 18.68
C ILE A 25 21.09 -1.60 17.78
N SER A 26 21.09 -2.91 17.52
CA SER A 26 22.05 -3.49 16.58
C SER A 26 21.75 -3.10 15.13
N ARG A 27 22.78 -3.13 14.27
CA ARG A 27 22.61 -2.90 12.81
C ARG A 27 21.61 -3.87 12.18
N SER A 28 21.67 -5.15 12.58
CA SER A 28 20.74 -6.17 12.09
C SER A 28 19.30 -5.93 12.55
N GLN A 29 19.10 -5.45 13.78
CA GLN A 29 17.78 -5.08 14.29
C GLN A 29 17.23 -3.85 13.58
N TYR A 30 18.08 -2.86 13.31
CA TYR A 30 17.70 -1.68 12.53
C TYR A 30 17.23 -2.09 11.13
N ILE A 31 18.03 -2.88 10.40
CA ILE A 31 17.69 -3.37 9.06
C ILE A 31 16.38 -4.18 9.08
N ARG A 32 16.21 -5.08 10.06
CA ARG A 32 14.98 -5.86 10.21
C ARG A 32 13.76 -4.95 10.35
N ARG A 33 13.82 -3.96 11.25
CA ARG A 33 12.72 -3.03 11.49
C ARG A 33 12.42 -2.16 10.27
N SER A 34 13.45 -1.76 9.52
CA SER A 34 13.29 -1.04 8.26
C SER A 34 12.54 -1.86 7.22
N ILE A 35 12.87 -3.15 7.07
CA ILE A 35 12.19 -4.06 6.14
C ILE A 35 10.74 -4.27 6.57
N GLU A 36 10.47 -4.52 7.86
CA GLU A 36 9.12 -4.67 8.38
C GLU A 36 8.26 -3.42 8.13
N THR A 37 8.84 -2.24 8.33
CA THR A 37 8.17 -0.95 8.09
C THR A 37 7.86 -0.75 6.60
N MET A 38 8.82 -1.06 5.72
CA MET A 38 8.65 -0.98 4.27
C MET A 38 7.56 -1.95 3.79
N ASN A 39 7.58 -3.20 4.25
CA ASN A 39 6.58 -4.21 3.89
C ASN A 39 5.17 -3.78 4.31
N LYS A 40 5.03 -3.20 5.50
CA LYS A 40 3.75 -2.66 5.97
C LYS A 40 3.25 -1.55 5.05
N SER A 41 4.13 -0.62 4.68
CA SER A 41 3.80 0.46 3.74
C SER A 41 3.36 -0.07 2.37
N LEU A 42 4.09 -1.06 1.82
CA LEU A 42 3.74 -1.69 0.55
C LEU A 42 2.38 -2.39 0.62
N TYR A 43 2.12 -3.15 1.68
CA TYR A 43 0.82 -3.81 1.86
C TYR A 43 -0.34 -2.82 1.95
N GLU A 44 -0.15 -1.71 2.67
CA GLU A 44 -1.15 -0.64 2.75
C GLU A 44 -1.39 0.03 1.39
N GLN A 45 -0.35 0.22 0.58
CA GLN A 45 -0.45 0.76 -0.77
C GLN A 45 -1.21 -0.21 -1.69
N GLU A 46 -0.82 -1.48 -1.75
CA GLU A 46 -1.51 -2.49 -2.57
C GLU A 46 -2.98 -2.63 -2.17
N ARG A 47 -3.28 -2.56 -0.86
CA ARG A 47 -4.66 -2.59 -0.37
C ARG A 47 -5.45 -1.38 -0.86
N LYS A 48 -4.87 -0.18 -0.83
CA LYS A 48 -5.51 1.03 -1.37
C LYS A 48 -5.76 0.90 -2.86
N GLU A 49 -4.79 0.43 -3.63
CA GLU A 49 -4.91 0.23 -5.08
C GLU A 49 -6.03 -0.78 -5.41
N LYS A 50 -6.11 -1.90 -4.69
CA LYS A 50 -7.20 -2.88 -4.83
C LYS A 50 -8.57 -2.27 -4.52
N LEU A 51 -8.70 -1.54 -3.42
CA LEU A 51 -9.95 -0.87 -3.05
C LEU A 51 -10.37 0.17 -4.09
N PHE A 52 -9.42 0.94 -4.62
CA PHE A 52 -9.66 1.92 -5.68
C PHE A 52 -10.14 1.25 -6.97
N ALA A 53 -9.47 0.16 -7.39
CA ALA A 53 -9.87 -0.61 -8.57
C ALA A 53 -11.29 -1.18 -8.44
N ILE A 54 -11.64 -1.73 -7.27
CA ILE A 54 -12.99 -2.23 -6.98
C ILE A 54 -14.00 -1.08 -6.99
N SER A 55 -13.71 0.04 -6.33
CA SER A 55 -14.58 1.22 -6.28
C SER A 55 -14.89 1.75 -7.69
N MET A 56 -13.88 1.84 -8.56
CA MET A 56 -14.05 2.26 -9.95
C MET A 56 -14.94 1.30 -10.74
N ARG A 57 -14.78 -0.01 -10.53
CA ARG A 57 -15.64 -1.02 -11.16
C ARG A 57 -17.09 -0.88 -10.69
N THR A 58 -17.33 -0.77 -9.39
CA THR A 58 -18.68 -0.58 -8.83
C THR A 58 -19.30 0.72 -9.31
N ARG A 59 -18.53 1.82 -9.41
CA ARG A 59 -19.03 3.09 -9.96
C ARG A 59 -19.46 2.94 -11.42
N LYS A 60 -18.67 2.24 -12.25
CA LYS A 60 -19.02 2.00 -13.66
C LYS A 60 -20.30 1.18 -13.79
N GLU A 61 -20.42 0.09 -13.05
CA GLU A 61 -21.62 -0.76 -13.06
C GLU A 61 -22.83 -0.02 -12.48
N SER A 62 -22.66 0.76 -11.41
CA SER A 62 -23.73 1.58 -10.82
C SER A 62 -24.20 2.68 -11.78
N MET A 63 -23.29 3.34 -12.51
CA MET A 63 -23.68 4.32 -13.54
C MET A 63 -24.44 3.67 -14.69
N LYS A 64 -24.07 2.45 -15.09
CA LYS A 64 -24.78 1.68 -16.11
C LYS A 64 -26.20 1.34 -15.63
N ILE A 65 -26.34 0.78 -14.44
CA ILE A 65 -27.64 0.49 -13.82
C ILE A 65 -28.47 1.77 -13.71
N ASN A 66 -27.91 2.85 -13.16
CA ASN A 66 -28.63 4.12 -13.04
C ASN A 66 -29.10 4.64 -14.40
N SER A 67 -28.31 4.49 -15.47
CA SER A 67 -28.73 4.86 -16.83
C SER A 67 -29.86 3.97 -17.39
N GLU A 68 -29.87 2.68 -17.05
CA GLU A 68 -30.95 1.76 -17.41
C GLU A 68 -32.25 2.10 -16.68
N PHE A 69 -32.17 2.45 -15.39
CA PHE A 69 -33.31 2.90 -14.58
C PHE A 69 -33.78 4.32 -14.93
N SER A 70 -32.89 5.19 -15.44
CA SER A 70 -33.25 6.53 -15.95
C SER A 70 -34.30 6.47 -17.06
N ASN A 71 -34.31 5.38 -17.83
CA ASN A 71 -35.28 5.15 -18.92
C ASN A 71 -36.63 4.62 -18.42
N ILE A 72 -36.73 4.23 -17.14
CA ILE A 72 -37.94 3.65 -16.53
C ILE A 72 -38.72 4.72 -15.75
N GLU A 73 -38.06 5.77 -15.24
CA GLU A 73 -38.71 6.92 -14.61
C GLU A 73 -39.24 7.94 -15.66
N HIS A 74 -40.23 7.50 -16.43
CA HIS A 74 -41.26 8.39 -16.97
C HIS A 74 -42.61 7.84 -16.51
N ASP A 75 -42.99 8.20 -15.28
CA ASP A 75 -44.35 8.02 -14.82
C ASP A 75 -45.20 9.18 -15.39
N PRO A 76 -46.14 8.94 -16.34
CA PRO A 76 -46.98 9.99 -16.83
C PRO A 76 -47.94 10.39 -15.71
N LYS A 77 -47.76 11.62 -15.21
CA LYS A 77 -48.69 12.24 -14.25
C LYS A 77 -50.09 12.27 -14.86
N ASN A 78 -50.99 11.42 -14.36
CA ASN A 78 -52.43 11.60 -14.47
C ASN A 78 -52.94 12.35 -13.24
#